data_AF-A0A963GKU8-F1
#
_entry.id   AF-A0A963GKU8-F1
#
_cell.length_a   1.000
_cell.length_b   1.000
_cell.length_c   1.000
_cell.angle_alpha   90.00
_cell.angle_beta   90.00
_cell.angle_gamma   90.00
#
_symmetry.space_group_name_H-M   'P 1'
#
loop_
_entity.id
_entity.type
_entity.pdbx_description
1 polymer ?
#
loop_
_entity_poly.entity_id
_entity_poly.type
_entity_poly.pdbx_seq_one_letter_code
_entity_poly.pdbx_strand_id
1 'polypeptide(L)'
;MKTPPHRFDEAWIAQRRPLWVALSALFLDTELTPADGARIAQVMTDSGLSLPELRAVYAREVAPVVSANLRMTAGVWSGFDEAWLCTQIVRHLQKGSWWTRFMPEWVRAPGLGMIESQWHWLIHQVQMNR
;
A
#
# COMPACT_ATOMS: atom_id res chain seq x y z
N MET A 1 -17.23 25.69 7.32
CA MET A 1 -16.82 24.35 6.87
C MET A 1 -15.30 24.36 6.72
N LYS A 2 -14.56 23.52 7.46
CA LYS A 2 -13.11 23.42 7.28
C LYS A 2 -12.89 22.60 6.01
N THR A 3 -12.37 23.22 4.96
CA THR A 3 -11.93 22.52 3.74
C THR A 3 -11.00 21.39 4.18
N PRO A 4 -11.28 20.12 3.86
CA PRO A 4 -10.33 19.06 4.17
C PRO A 4 -9.00 19.41 3.47
N PRO A 5 -7.85 19.15 4.09
CA PRO A 5 -6.57 19.37 3.42
C PRO A 5 -6.62 18.66 2.07
N HIS A 6 -6.30 19.38 0.98
CA HIS A 6 -6.42 18.93 -0.42
C HIS A 6 -5.90 17.50 -0.66
N ARG A 7 -4.98 17.03 0.19
CA ARG A 7 -4.47 15.66 0.19
C ARG A 7 -5.53 14.55 0.18
N PHE A 8 -6.76 14.73 0.67
CA PHE A 8 -7.76 13.64 0.69
C PHE A 8 -8.99 13.92 -0.17
N ASP A 9 -8.88 14.79 -1.16
CA ASP A 9 -9.96 14.99 -2.12
C ASP A 9 -10.13 13.78 -3.06
N GLU A 10 -11.22 13.78 -3.82
CA GLU A 10 -11.59 12.68 -4.70
C GLU A 10 -10.54 12.42 -5.79
N ALA A 11 -9.92 13.48 -6.32
CA ALA A 11 -8.88 13.37 -7.34
C ALA A 11 -7.62 12.69 -6.80
N TRP A 12 -7.18 13.07 -5.60
CA TRP A 12 -6.03 12.42 -4.95
C TRP A 12 -6.32 10.97 -4.61
N ILE A 13 -7.51 10.67 -4.07
CA ILE A 13 -7.91 9.29 -3.78
C ILE A 13 -7.98 8.47 -5.07
N ALA A 14 -8.52 9.01 -6.16
CA ALA A 14 -8.59 8.34 -7.45
C ALA A 14 -7.18 8.02 -7.99
N GLN A 15 -6.21 8.92 -7.83
CA GLN A 15 -4.82 8.67 -8.22
C GLN A 15 -4.16 7.55 -7.37
N ARG A 16 -4.49 7.46 -6.08
CA ARG A 16 -3.84 6.54 -5.14
C ARG A 16 -4.48 5.16 -5.10
N ARG A 17 -5.78 5.06 -5.39
CA ARG A 17 -6.57 3.83 -5.32
C ARG A 17 -5.96 2.66 -6.12
N PRO A 18 -5.52 2.80 -7.39
CA PRO A 18 -4.90 1.70 -8.11
C PRO A 18 -3.67 1.14 -7.39
N LEU A 19 -2.83 2.02 -6.84
CA LEU A 19 -1.65 1.63 -6.05
C LEU A 19 -2.06 0.89 -4.77
N TRP A 20 -3.05 1.38 -4.04
CA TRP A 20 -3.49 0.74 -2.81
C TRP A 20 -4.00 -0.68 -3.06
N VAL A 21 -4.83 -0.86 -4.09
CA VAL A 21 -5.34 -2.18 -4.48
C VAL A 21 -4.19 -3.09 -4.90
N ALA A 22 -3.34 -2.64 -5.82
CA ALA A 22 -2.23 -3.44 -6.34
C ALA A 22 -1.24 -3.87 -5.24
N LEU A 23 -0.83 -2.94 -4.37
CA LEU A 23 0.12 -3.20 -3.29
C LEU A 23 -0.50 -4.02 -2.15
N SER A 24 -1.82 -3.97 -1.95
CA SER A 24 -2.50 -4.79 -0.94
C SER A 24 -2.43 -6.29 -1.26
N ALA A 25 -2.35 -6.66 -2.55
CA ALA A 25 -2.25 -8.05 -2.97
C ALA A 25 -1.00 -8.77 -2.42
N LEU A 26 0.06 -8.03 -2.08
CA LEU A 26 1.28 -8.56 -1.48
C LEU A 26 1.06 -9.16 -0.08
N PHE A 27 -0.06 -8.84 0.57
CA PHE A 27 -0.39 -9.32 1.92
C PHE A 27 -1.35 -10.51 1.91
N LEU A 28 -1.84 -10.94 0.75
CA LEU A 28 -2.69 -12.11 0.64
C LEU A 28 -1.85 -13.37 0.78
N ASP A 29 -2.44 -14.42 1.37
CA ASP A 29 -1.82 -15.75 1.47
C ASP A 29 -1.98 -16.51 0.14
N THR A 30 -1.55 -15.86 -0.94
CA THR A 30 -1.59 -16.36 -2.32
C THR A 30 -0.22 -16.19 -2.95
N GLU A 31 0.29 -17.25 -3.57
CA GLU A 31 1.57 -17.19 -4.28
C GLU A 31 1.47 -16.21 -5.46
N LEU A 32 2.30 -15.16 -5.43
CA LEU A 32 2.34 -14.16 -6.51
C LEU A 32 3.09 -14.74 -7.71
N THR A 33 2.44 -14.72 -8.86
CA THR A 33 3.10 -15.11 -10.12
C THR A 33 3.94 -13.96 -10.67
N PRO A 34 4.88 -14.23 -11.61
CA PRO A 34 5.57 -13.16 -12.34
C PRO A 34 4.61 -12.20 -13.06
N ALA A 35 3.47 -12.69 -13.54
CA ALA A 35 2.45 -11.85 -14.19
C ALA A 35 1.78 -10.89 -13.19
N ASP A 36 1.54 -11.34 -11.96
CA ASP A 36 1.04 -10.46 -10.88
C ASP A 36 2.06 -9.38 -10.55
N GLY A 37 3.34 -9.75 -10.45
CA GLY A 37 4.44 -8.81 -10.25
C GLY A 37 4.51 -7.75 -11.35
N ALA A 38 4.42 -8.17 -12.62
CA ALA A 38 4.43 -7.26 -13.76
C ALA A 38 3.22 -6.31 -13.75
N ARG A 39 2.03 -6.80 -13.41
CA ARG A 39 0.82 -5.98 -13.28
C ARG A 39 0.96 -4.94 -12.17
N ILE A 40 1.49 -5.32 -11.00
CA ILE A 40 1.73 -4.39 -9.89
C ILE A 40 2.78 -3.35 -10.29
N ALA A 41 3.87 -3.77 -10.93
CA ALA A 41 4.92 -2.89 -11.42
C ALA A 41 4.41 -1.87 -12.46
N GLN A 42 3.50 -2.28 -13.34
CA GLN A 42 2.85 -1.39 -14.30
C GLN A 42 2.04 -0.31 -13.58
N VAL A 43 1.20 -0.68 -12.61
CA VAL A 43 0.41 0.27 -11.80
C VAL A 43 1.32 1.24 -11.04
N MET A 44 2.46 0.76 -10.53
CA MET A 44 3.48 1.60 -9.90
C MET A 44 4.06 2.63 -10.89
N THR A 45 4.36 2.20 -12.11
CA THR A 45 4.92 3.05 -13.17
C THR A 45 3.92 4.09 -13.65
N ASP A 46 2.67 3.68 -13.90
CA ASP A 46 1.58 4.55 -14.38
C ASP A 46 1.19 5.63 -13.39
N SER A 47 1.49 5.43 -12.09
CA SER A 47 1.24 6.44 -11.06
C SER A 47 2.11 7.70 -11.20
N GLY A 48 3.25 7.61 -11.90
CA GLY A 48 4.22 8.69 -12.05
C GLY A 48 5.00 9.02 -10.77
N LEU A 49 4.86 8.23 -9.69
CA LEU A 49 5.55 8.44 -8.43
C LEU A 49 6.99 7.91 -8.48
N SER A 50 7.88 8.58 -7.75
CA SER A 50 9.24 8.09 -7.54
C SER A 50 9.27 6.83 -6.66
N LEU A 51 10.34 6.04 -6.75
CA LEU A 51 10.50 4.83 -5.92
C LEU A 51 10.37 5.11 -4.41
N PRO A 52 10.97 6.19 -3.84
CA PRO A 52 10.75 6.53 -2.43
C PRO A 52 9.29 6.85 -2.08
N GLU A 53 8.55 7.49 -2.98
CA GLU A 53 7.13 7.78 -2.77
C GLU A 53 6.27 6.52 -2.85
N LEU A 54 6.54 5.64 -3.82
CA LEU A 54 5.89 4.33 -3.93
C LEU A 54 6.14 3.49 -2.68
N ARG A 55 7.38 3.51 -2.18
CA ARG A 55 7.74 2.85 -0.93
C ARG A 55 6.95 3.42 0.26
N ALA A 56 6.84 4.73 0.33
CA ALA A 56 6.05 5.39 1.36
C ALA A 56 4.56 5.01 1.28
N VAL A 57 3.98 4.90 0.07
CA VAL A 57 2.61 4.38 -0.12
C VAL A 57 2.49 2.98 0.46
N TYR A 58 3.38 2.08 0.05
CA TYR A 58 3.38 0.70 0.49
C TYR A 58 3.49 0.59 2.02
N ALA A 59 4.54 1.18 2.60
CA ALA A 59 4.88 1.01 4.01
C ALA A 59 3.98 1.81 4.96
N ARG A 60 3.44 2.97 4.53
CA ARG A 60 2.77 3.92 5.44
C ARG A 60 1.28 4.07 5.18
N GLU A 61 0.81 3.76 3.98
CA GLU A 61 -0.61 3.86 3.62
C GLU A 61 -1.25 2.47 3.63
N VAL A 62 -0.66 1.51 2.92
CA VAL A 62 -1.24 0.16 2.73
C VAL A 62 -0.94 -0.77 3.91
N ALA A 63 0.35 -1.02 4.17
CA ALA A 63 0.80 -2.06 5.12
C ALA A 63 0.14 -1.98 6.51
N PRO A 64 0.00 -0.79 7.15
CA PRO A 64 -0.60 -0.71 8.49
C PRO A 64 -2.08 -1.12 8.52
N VAL A 65 -2.81 -0.85 7.44
CA VAL A 65 -4.26 -1.13 7.35
C VAL A 65 -4.50 -2.61 7.11
N VAL A 66 -3.84 -3.18 6.11
CA VAL A 66 -4.02 -4.60 5.75
C VAL A 66 -3.47 -5.53 6.84
N SER A 67 -2.31 -5.20 7.45
CA SER A 67 -1.75 -6.00 8.55
C SER A 67 -2.64 -5.95 9.81
N ALA A 68 -3.33 -4.82 10.06
CA ALA A 68 -4.31 -4.75 11.14
C ALA A 68 -5.53 -5.62 10.84
N ASN A 69 -6.04 -5.60 9.60
CA ASN A 69 -7.17 -6.43 9.19
C ASN A 69 -6.89 -7.94 9.29
N LEU A 70 -5.73 -8.39 8.81
CA LEU A 70 -5.32 -9.79 8.84
C LEU A 70 -5.20 -10.34 10.27
N ARG A 71 -4.81 -9.51 11.24
CA ARG A 71 -4.75 -9.92 12.66
C ARG A 71 -6.13 -10.09 13.30
N MET A 72 -7.14 -9.40 12.77
CA MET A 72 -8.49 -9.37 13.35
C MET A 72 -9.45 -10.36 12.71
N THR A 73 -9.13 -10.85 11.51
CA THR A 73 -10.09 -11.58 10.69
C THR A 73 -9.48 -12.91 10.21
N ALA A 74 -10.09 -14.03 10.60
CA ALA A 74 -9.67 -15.37 10.21
C ALA A 74 -10.39 -15.84 8.94
N GLY A 75 -9.68 -16.49 8.01
CA GLY A 75 -10.24 -17.05 6.77
C GLY A 75 -9.30 -16.96 5.58
N VAL A 76 -9.71 -17.54 4.44
CA VAL A 76 -9.01 -17.43 3.15
C VAL A 76 -9.40 -16.12 2.48
N TRP A 77 -8.40 -15.33 2.04
CA TRP A 77 -8.61 -14.05 1.39
C TRP A 77 -8.24 -14.14 -0.09
N SER A 78 -9.22 -14.02 -0.98
CA SER A 78 -8.98 -13.88 -2.42
C SER A 78 -8.71 -12.43 -2.84
N GLY A 79 -8.82 -11.46 -1.91
CA GLY A 79 -8.64 -10.04 -2.16
C GLY A 79 -9.14 -9.17 -1.02
N PHE A 80 -8.93 -7.86 -1.15
CA PHE A 80 -9.57 -6.85 -0.29
C PHE A 80 -10.70 -6.18 -1.08
N ASP A 81 -11.83 -5.92 -0.42
CA ASP A 81 -12.86 -5.04 -0.97
C ASP A 81 -12.27 -3.64 -1.17
N GLU A 82 -12.30 -3.13 -2.41
CA GLU A 82 -11.64 -1.88 -2.79
C GLU A 82 -12.21 -0.68 -2.02
N ALA A 83 -13.53 -0.61 -1.87
CA ALA A 83 -14.19 0.50 -1.21
C ALA A 83 -13.83 0.53 0.29
N TRP A 84 -13.85 -0.64 0.93
CA TRP A 84 -13.39 -0.82 2.31
C TRP A 84 -11.93 -0.43 2.46
N LEU A 85 -11.05 -0.90 1.58
CA LEU A 85 -9.61 -0.65 1.64
C LEU A 85 -9.31 0.86 1.56
N CYS A 86 -9.88 1.52 0.54
CA CYS A 86 -9.72 2.98 0.37
C CYS A 86 -10.23 3.74 1.59
N THR A 87 -11.40 3.35 2.12
CA THR A 87 -12.00 3.98 3.30
C THR A 87 -11.11 3.83 4.54
N GLN A 88 -10.57 2.64 4.79
CA GLN A 88 -9.71 2.40 5.94
C GLN A 88 -8.36 3.10 5.81
N ILE A 89 -7.77 3.15 4.61
CA ILE A 89 -6.52 3.89 4.36
C ILE A 89 -6.75 5.39 4.58
N VAL A 90 -7.79 5.98 4.02
CA VAL A 90 -8.10 7.40 4.25
C VAL A 90 -8.32 7.68 5.73
N ARG A 91 -9.08 6.83 6.43
CA ARG A 91 -9.29 6.94 7.88
C ARG A 91 -7.98 6.81 8.67
N HIS A 92 -7.10 5.89 8.28
CA HIS A 92 -5.78 5.72 8.89
C HIS A 92 -4.93 7.01 8.75
N LEU A 93 -4.91 7.58 7.55
CA LEU A 93 -4.14 8.79 7.25
C LEU A 93 -4.71 10.04 7.93
N GLN A 94 -6.03 10.16 8.05
CA GLN A 94 -6.70 11.25 8.76
C GLN A 94 -6.46 11.24 10.27
N LYS A 95 -6.29 10.06 10.88
CA LYS A 95 -5.96 9.91 12.30
C LYS A 95 -4.54 10.35 12.65
N GLY A 96 -3.75 10.79 11.66
CA GLY A 96 -2.34 11.18 11.70
C GLY A 96 -1.77 11.42 13.09
N SER A 97 -1.12 10.41 13.65
CA SER A 97 -0.38 10.53 14.90
C SER A 97 1.02 11.06 14.56
N TRP A 98 1.40 12.25 15.01
CA TRP A 98 2.60 12.96 14.54
C TRP A 98 3.90 12.14 14.68
N TRP A 99 4.00 11.29 15.71
CA TRP A 99 5.11 10.35 15.94
C TRP A 99 5.27 9.34 14.80
N THR A 100 4.16 8.91 14.19
CA THR A 100 4.18 8.00 13.02
C THR A 100 4.72 8.67 11.76
N ARG A 101 4.86 10.01 11.77
CA ARG A 101 5.47 10.78 10.69
C ARG A 101 7.01 10.74 10.72
N PHE A 102 7.59 10.54 11.90
CA PHE A 102 9.03 10.59 12.18
C PHE A 102 9.64 9.24 12.55
N MET A 103 8.84 8.21 12.84
CA MET A 103 9.37 6.88 13.09
C MET A 103 9.83 6.20 11.79
N PRO A 104 10.98 5.49 11.81
CA PRO A 104 11.39 4.63 10.72
C PRO A 104 10.31 3.61 10.37
N GLU A 105 10.24 3.22 9.09
CA GLU A 105 9.29 2.22 8.58
C GLU A 105 9.32 0.92 9.39
N TRP A 106 10.49 0.60 9.96
CA TRP A 106 10.70 -0.60 10.75
C TRP A 106 10.06 -0.64 12.14
N VAL A 107 9.63 0.50 12.67
CA VAL A 107 8.93 0.54 13.96
C VAL A 107 7.42 0.34 13.80
N ARG A 108 6.89 0.54 12.58
CA ARG A 108 5.44 0.60 12.35
C ARG A 108 4.81 -0.69 11.82
N ALA A 109 5.62 -1.59 11.28
CA ALA A 109 5.15 -2.84 10.71
C ALA A 109 5.89 -4.04 11.33
N PRO A 110 5.32 -4.78 12.30
CA PRO A 110 5.90 -6.06 12.69
C PRO A 110 5.90 -6.97 11.46
N GLY A 111 7.08 -7.44 11.02
CA GLY A 111 7.24 -8.22 9.79
C GLY A 111 8.07 -7.58 8.67
N LEU A 112 8.93 -6.59 8.96
CA LEU A 112 9.74 -5.92 7.93
C LEU A 112 10.58 -6.80 7.05
N GLY A 113 11.06 -7.96 7.52
CA GLY A 113 11.75 -8.90 6.65
C GLY A 113 10.91 -9.20 5.40
N MET A 114 9.60 -9.44 5.59
CA MET A 114 8.68 -9.72 4.49
C MET A 114 8.44 -8.48 3.63
N ILE A 115 8.18 -7.31 4.24
CA ILE A 115 7.95 -6.04 3.52
C ILE A 115 9.17 -5.67 2.68
N GLU A 116 10.38 -5.79 3.22
CA GLU A 116 11.63 -5.54 2.51
C GLU A 116 11.85 -6.56 1.40
N SER A 117 11.68 -7.86 1.66
CA SER A 117 11.85 -8.89 0.63
C SER A 117 10.88 -8.71 -0.53
N GLN A 118 9.60 -8.45 -0.24
CA GLN A 118 8.59 -8.18 -1.26
C GLN A 118 8.87 -6.88 -2.01
N TRP A 119 9.35 -5.85 -1.31
CA TRP A 119 9.75 -4.60 -1.94
C TRP A 119 10.92 -4.80 -2.91
N HIS A 120 11.99 -5.50 -2.51
CA HIS A 120 13.12 -5.80 -3.39
C HIS A 120 12.71 -6.64 -4.61
N TRP A 121 11.84 -7.63 -4.40
CA TRP A 121 11.27 -8.41 -5.49
C TRP A 121 10.48 -7.53 -6.48
N LEU A 122 9.65 -6.61 -5.98
CA LEU A 122 8.91 -5.67 -6.84
C LEU A 122 9.81 -4.71 -7.61
N ILE A 123 10.86 -4.17 -6.97
CA ILE A 123 11.80 -3.28 -7.64
C ILE A 123 12.47 -3.99 -8.83
N HIS A 124 12.82 -5.26 -8.67
CA HIS A 124 13.35 -6.06 -9.77
C HIS A 124 12.35 -6.17 -10.93
N GLN A 125 11.05 -6.36 -10.65
CA GLN A 125 10.01 -6.39 -11.69
C GLN A 125 9.83 -5.03 -12.39
N VAL A 126 9.85 -3.92 -11.65
CA VAL A 126 9.74 -2.56 -12.21
C VAL A 126 10.92 -2.24 -13.12
N GLN A 127 12.13 -2.67 -12.76
CA GLN A 127 13.33 -2.47 -13.58
C GLN A 127 13.32 -3.31 -14.87
N MET A 128 12.67 -4.47 -14.87
CA MET A 128 12.54 -5.32 -16.06
C MET A 128 11.48 -4.84 -17.05
N ASN A 129 10.49 -4.06 -16.59
CA ASN A 129 9.38 -3.56 -17.41
C ASN A 129 9.58 -2.12 -17.95
N ARG A 130 10.77 -1.55 -17.80
CA ARG A 130 11.11 -0.19 -18.26
C ARG A 130 11.77 -0.15 -19.62
#